data_AF-A0A183SMW5-F1
#
_entry.id   AF-A0A183SMW5-F1
#
_cell.length_a   1.000
_cell.length_b   1.000
_cell.length_c   1.000
_cell.angle_alpha   90.00
_cell.angle_beta   90.00
_cell.angle_gamma   90.00
#
_symmetry.space_group_name_H-M   'P 1'
#
loop_
_entity.id
_entity.type
_entity.pdbx_description
1 polymer ?
#
loop_
_entity_poly.entity_id
_entity_poly.type
_entity_poly.pdbx_seq_one_letter_code
_entity_poly.pdbx_strand_id
1 'polypeptide(L)'
;MHPRSRRWQLLDYVLVRRRDRQDVLVTKAIRDADGWTDHRLVISQMRLQLQPRRRSQGKRPPCKLNTLLLNLPAHCFDFSNQITEKLDDLHAPDDNATVETRWYQLPNVIQSTALEVLGRVRRQNQDWFDDNDIDISNLLAEKNGLQKAYMELRTDATNAAFFRCRHLVR
;
A
#
# COMPACT_ATOMS: atom_id res chain seq x y z
N MET A 1 22.98 -17.11 19.95
CA MET A 1 23.81 -17.30 21.16
C MET A 1 23.71 -16.01 21.93
N HIS A 2 23.12 -16.04 23.12
CA HIS A 2 22.89 -14.82 23.88
C HIS A 2 24.25 -14.21 24.32
N PRO A 3 24.54 -12.92 24.04
CA PRO A 3 25.87 -12.33 24.22
C PRO A 3 26.41 -12.45 25.65
N ARG A 4 25.54 -12.35 26.67
CA ARG A 4 25.93 -12.44 28.08
C ARG A 4 26.03 -13.87 28.61
N SER A 5 25.18 -14.79 28.16
CA SER A 5 25.05 -16.12 28.78
C SER A 5 25.69 -17.25 27.97
N ARG A 6 26.11 -16.99 26.73
CA ARG A 6 26.75 -17.94 25.82
C ARG A 6 25.94 -19.22 25.57
N ARG A 7 24.65 -19.24 25.93
CA ARG A 7 23.72 -20.37 25.72
C ARG A 7 22.76 -20.07 24.58
N TRP A 8 22.29 -21.12 23.92
CA TRP A 8 21.15 -21.06 23.01
C TRP A 8 19.88 -21.18 23.85
N GLN A 9 18.97 -20.23 23.70
CA GLN A 9 17.66 -20.26 24.36
C GLN A 9 16.59 -20.28 23.27
N LEU A 10 15.63 -21.19 23.39
CA LEU A 10 14.43 -21.21 22.56
C LEU A 10 13.39 -20.31 23.23
N LEU A 11 13.27 -19.08 22.73
CA LEU A 11 12.37 -18.07 23.27
C LEU A 11 11.14 -17.86 22.37
N ASP A 12 11.28 -18.16 21.08
CA ASP A 12 10.25 -17.92 20.07
C ASP A 12 9.52 -19.22 19.70
N TYR A 13 8.19 -19.19 19.78
CA TYR A 13 7.32 -20.35 19.52
C TYR A 13 6.19 -19.98 18.58
N VAL A 14 5.84 -20.90 17.68
CA VAL A 14 4.58 -20.86 16.91
C VAL A 14 3.59 -21.80 17.59
N LEU A 15 2.59 -21.25 18.26
CA LEU A 15 1.57 -22.02 18.96
C LEU A 15 0.41 -22.35 18.03
N VAL A 16 0.01 -23.62 17.99
CA VAL A 16 -1.08 -24.12 17.15
C VAL A 16 -2.08 -24.87 18.02
N ARG A 17 -3.38 -24.78 17.69
CA ARG A 17 -4.43 -25.52 18.39
C ARG A 17 -4.23 -27.02 18.17
N ARG A 18 -4.52 -27.85 19.18
CA ARG A 18 -4.33 -29.31 19.11
C ARG A 18 -5.00 -29.97 17.89
N ARG A 19 -6.18 -29.48 17.49
CA ARG A 19 -6.94 -29.97 16.33
C ARG A 19 -6.26 -29.67 14.98
N ASP A 20 -5.53 -28.56 14.88
CA ASP A 20 -4.94 -28.05 13.65
C ASP A 20 -3.46 -28.51 13.53
N ARG A 21 -3.01 -29.42 14.42
CA ARG A 21 -1.64 -29.93 14.46
C ARG A 21 -1.24 -30.65 13.17
N GLN A 22 -2.18 -31.35 12.53
CA GLN A 22 -1.92 -32.07 11.27
C GLN A 22 -1.68 -31.12 10.08
N ASP A 23 -2.11 -29.86 10.20
CA ASP A 23 -1.94 -28.86 9.14
C ASP A 23 -0.56 -28.19 9.18
N VAL A 24 0.23 -28.42 10.23
CA VAL A 24 1.60 -27.92 10.34
C VAL A 24 2.55 -28.80 9.54
N LEU A 25 3.15 -28.22 8.48
CA LEU A 25 4.03 -28.95 7.57
C LEU A 25 5.50 -28.85 7.99
N VAL A 26 6.01 -27.64 8.15
CA VAL A 26 7.44 -27.39 8.42
C VAL A 26 7.58 -26.20 9.34
N THR A 27 8.29 -26.36 10.46
CA THR A 27 8.71 -25.25 11.31
C THR A 27 10.23 -25.17 11.32
N LYS A 28 10.78 -24.03 10.91
CA LYS A 28 12.24 -23.82 10.88
C LYS A 28 12.61 -22.43 11.35
N ALA A 29 13.75 -22.33 12.03
CA ALA A 29 14.40 -21.06 12.31
C ALA A 29 15.32 -20.70 11.15
N ILE A 30 15.14 -19.51 10.58
CA ILE A 30 15.99 -18.97 9.52
C ILE A 30 17.17 -18.27 10.19
N ARG A 31 18.38 -18.79 9.93
CA ARG A 31 19.62 -18.28 10.50
C ARG A 31 20.06 -16.95 9.87
N ASP A 32 19.63 -16.69 8.64
CA ASP A 32 20.12 -15.58 7.80
C ASP A 32 19.10 -14.44 7.63
N ALA A 33 17.89 -14.58 8.20
CA ALA A 33 16.89 -13.53 8.18
C ALA A 33 17.27 -12.44 9.19
N ASP A 34 17.75 -11.30 8.69
CA ASP A 34 18.07 -10.15 9.53
C ASP A 34 16.79 -9.37 9.87
N GLY A 35 16.22 -9.68 11.02
CA GLY A 35 15.10 -8.94 11.61
C GLY A 35 15.52 -7.73 12.44
N TRP A 36 16.80 -7.31 12.37
CA TRP A 36 17.42 -6.29 13.22
C TRP A 36 17.45 -6.62 14.73
N THR A 37 16.91 -7.76 15.13
CA THR A 37 16.88 -8.27 16.50
C THR A 37 17.99 -9.31 16.73
N ASP A 38 18.22 -9.69 17.98
CA ASP A 38 19.07 -10.82 18.37
C ASP A 38 18.34 -12.18 18.27
N HIS A 39 17.08 -12.16 17.82
CA HIS A 39 16.24 -13.32 17.58
C HIS A 39 16.36 -13.82 16.14
N ARG A 40 16.16 -15.14 15.95
CA ARG A 40 16.08 -15.74 14.61
C ARG A 40 14.63 -15.75 14.17
N LEU A 41 14.35 -15.38 12.91
CA LEU A 41 13.01 -15.51 12.36
C LEU A 41 12.59 -16.99 12.35
N VAL A 42 11.49 -17.31 13.02
CA VAL A 42 10.87 -18.65 12.98
C VAL A 42 9.75 -18.63 11.95
N ILE A 43 9.84 -19.50 10.94
CA ILE A 43 8.79 -19.69 9.94
C ILE A 43 8.15 -21.05 10.12
N SER A 44 6.81 -21.07 10.16
CA SER A 44 6.01 -22.28 10.13
C SER A 44 5.13 -22.30 8.86
N GLN A 45 5.37 -23.27 8.00
CA GLN A 45 4.55 -23.55 6.84
C GLN A 45 3.36 -24.41 7.28
N MET A 46 2.14 -23.93 7.02
CA MET A 46 0.91 -24.57 7.50
C MET A 46 -0.19 -24.54 6.42
N ARG A 47 -1.11 -25.50 6.44
CA ARG A 47 -2.28 -25.60 5.55
C ARG A 47 -3.54 -25.05 6.23
N LEU A 48 -3.55 -23.75 6.52
CA LEU A 48 -4.69 -23.12 7.17
C LEU A 48 -5.60 -22.43 6.13
N GLN A 49 -6.89 -22.74 6.16
CA GLN A 49 -7.90 -21.97 5.43
C GLN A 49 -8.29 -20.74 6.25
N LEU A 50 -7.62 -19.61 5.99
CA LEU A 50 -8.00 -18.33 6.55
C LEU A 50 -9.12 -17.74 5.70
N GLN A 51 -10.30 -17.54 6.29
CA GLN A 51 -11.31 -16.73 5.62
C GLN A 51 -10.79 -15.31 5.50
N PRO A 52 -10.78 -14.71 4.29
CA PRO A 52 -10.44 -13.30 4.14
C PRO A 52 -11.33 -12.50 5.08
N ARG A 53 -10.71 -11.72 5.96
CA ARG A 53 -11.45 -10.84 6.85
C ARG A 53 -12.26 -9.90 5.96
N ARG A 54 -13.58 -10.11 5.90
CA ARG A 54 -14.52 -9.18 5.28
C ARG A 54 -14.47 -7.91 6.12
N ARG A 55 -13.56 -6.98 5.79
CA ARG A 55 -13.77 -5.59 6.19
C ARG A 55 -15.10 -5.21 5.58
N SER A 56 -16.04 -4.74 6.39
CA SER A 56 -17.13 -3.92 5.86
C SER A 56 -16.44 -2.71 5.23
N GLN A 57 -16.18 -2.80 3.93
CA GLN A 57 -15.94 -1.61 3.15
C GLN A 57 -17.28 -0.90 3.22
N GLY A 58 -17.42 0.02 4.19
CA GLY A 58 -18.51 0.98 4.16
C GLY A 58 -18.56 1.63 2.78
N LYS A 59 -19.70 2.23 2.43
CA LYS A 59 -19.86 2.91 1.14
C LYS A 59 -18.60 3.70 0.82
N ARG A 60 -17.90 3.33 -0.26
CA ARG A 60 -16.66 3.99 -0.64
C ARG A 60 -17.00 5.47 -0.84
N PRO A 61 -16.33 6.40 -0.13
CA PRO A 61 -16.59 7.81 -0.37
C PRO A 61 -16.28 8.11 -1.83
N PRO A 62 -17.17 8.81 -2.56
CA PRO A 62 -16.93 9.13 -3.96
C PRO A 62 -15.64 9.93 -4.08
N CYS A 63 -14.74 9.52 -5.00
CA CYS A 63 -13.53 10.27 -5.27
C CYS A 63 -13.90 11.69 -5.72
N LYS A 64 -13.25 12.70 -5.13
CA LYS A 64 -13.50 14.13 -5.41
C LYS A 64 -13.23 14.45 -6.88
N LEU A 65 -14.02 15.37 -7.44
CA LEU A 65 -13.78 15.95 -8.76
C LEU A 65 -12.50 16.78 -8.76
N ASN A 66 -11.80 16.84 -9.90
CA ASN A 66 -10.58 17.62 -10.02
C ASN A 66 -10.88 19.09 -10.30
N THR A 67 -11.28 19.84 -9.26
CA THR A 67 -11.63 21.26 -9.38
C THR A 67 -10.46 22.15 -9.80
N LEU A 68 -9.21 21.67 -9.70
CA LEU A 68 -8.03 22.42 -10.16
C LEU A 68 -8.03 22.64 -11.68
N LEU A 69 -8.68 21.76 -12.45
CA LEU A 69 -8.79 21.92 -13.90
C LEU A 69 -9.62 23.16 -14.29
N LEU A 70 -10.50 23.67 -13.41
CA LEU A 70 -11.24 24.91 -13.67
C LEU A 70 -10.33 26.15 -13.69
N ASN A 71 -9.12 26.07 -13.14
CA ASN A 71 -8.13 27.14 -13.25
C ASN A 71 -7.49 27.21 -14.66
N LEU A 72 -7.70 26.18 -15.49
CA LEU A 72 -7.23 26.15 -16.88
C LEU A 72 -8.34 26.70 -17.78
N PRO A 73 -8.11 27.80 -18.53
CA PRO A 73 -9.13 28.43 -19.36
C PRO A 73 -9.82 27.48 -20.34
N ALA A 74 -9.08 26.53 -20.93
CA ALA A 74 -9.62 25.54 -21.86
C ALA A 74 -10.67 24.64 -21.19
N HIS A 75 -10.37 24.07 -20.02
CA HIS A 75 -11.31 23.21 -19.31
C HIS A 75 -12.51 23.98 -18.75
N CYS A 76 -12.33 25.24 -18.36
CA CYS A 76 -13.43 26.10 -17.95
C CYS A 76 -14.39 26.38 -19.14
N PHE A 77 -13.83 26.69 -20.30
CA PHE A 77 -14.59 26.90 -21.54
C PHE A 77 -15.33 25.63 -21.97
N ASP A 78 -14.64 24.48 -22.00
CA ASP A 78 -15.24 23.19 -22.36
C ASP A 78 -16.37 22.81 -21.41
N PHE A 79 -16.18 23.01 -20.10
CA PHE A 79 -17.22 22.78 -19.11
C PHE A 79 -18.42 23.69 -19.31
N SER A 80 -18.20 24.97 -19.57
CA SER A 80 -19.26 25.94 -19.83
C SER A 80 -20.08 25.56 -21.07
N ASN A 81 -19.45 25.12 -22.15
CA ASN A 81 -20.17 24.75 -23.37
C ASN A 81 -20.98 23.47 -23.16
N GLN A 82 -20.37 22.42 -22.59
CA GLN A 82 -21.07 21.15 -22.37
C GLN A 82 -22.20 21.25 -21.37
N ILE A 83 -22.07 22.09 -20.33
CA ILE A 83 -23.15 22.24 -19.36
C ILE A 83 -24.31 23.03 -19.96
N THR A 84 -24.05 24.05 -20.78
CA THR A 84 -25.10 24.78 -21.48
C THR A 84 -25.87 23.88 -22.43
N GLU A 85 -25.17 23.12 -23.29
CA GLU A 85 -25.78 22.19 -24.23
C GLU A 85 -26.69 21.16 -23.52
N LYS A 86 -26.16 20.49 -22.49
CA LYS A 86 -26.93 19.47 -21.76
C LYS A 86 -28.08 20.04 -20.93
N LEU A 87 -28.03 21.32 -20.56
CA LEU A 87 -29.16 21.99 -19.89
C LEU A 87 -30.23 22.44 -20.88
N ASP A 88 -29.84 22.83 -22.09
CA ASP A 88 -30.77 23.15 -23.18
C ASP A 88 -31.53 21.89 -23.61
N ASP A 89 -30.85 20.73 -23.68
CA ASP A 89 -31.45 19.43 -23.97
C ASP A 89 -32.50 19.02 -22.91
N LEU A 90 -32.27 19.31 -21.63
CA LEU A 90 -33.27 19.07 -20.56
C LEU A 90 -34.53 19.94 -20.73
N HIS A 91 -34.45 21.03 -21.47
CA HIS A 91 -35.55 21.95 -21.72
C HIS A 91 -36.31 21.61 -23.02
N ALA A 92 -35.97 20.53 -23.72
CA ALA A 92 -36.61 20.14 -24.96
C ALA A 92 -38.16 20.11 -24.82
N PRO A 93 -38.91 20.72 -25.76
CA PRO A 93 -40.37 20.84 -25.67
C PRO A 93 -41.14 19.51 -25.77
N ASP A 94 -40.51 18.44 -26.25
CA ASP A 94 -41.15 17.13 -26.39
C ASP A 94 -41.08 16.26 -25.11
N ASP A 95 -40.35 16.71 -24.10
CA ASP A 95 -40.13 15.93 -22.90
C ASP A 95 -41.25 16.18 -21.88
N ASN A 96 -42.15 15.20 -21.77
CA ASN A 96 -43.33 15.14 -20.88
C ASN A 96 -42.98 15.28 -19.38
N ALA A 97 -41.71 15.44 -19.04
CA ALA A 97 -41.19 15.58 -17.70
C ALA A 97 -41.74 16.85 -17.02
N THR A 98 -42.38 16.65 -15.87
CA THR A 98 -42.84 17.75 -15.01
C THR A 98 -41.66 18.63 -14.55
N VAL A 99 -41.92 19.90 -14.29
CA VAL A 99 -40.93 20.87 -13.77
C VAL A 99 -40.17 20.31 -12.55
N GLU A 100 -40.89 19.59 -11.69
CA GLU A 100 -40.32 18.93 -10.51
C GLU A 100 -39.33 17.83 -10.88
N THR A 101 -39.64 17.01 -11.89
CA THR A 101 -38.71 16.01 -12.44
C THR A 101 -37.44 16.66 -12.99
N ARG A 102 -37.59 17.78 -13.72
CA ARG A 102 -36.45 18.55 -14.26
C ARG A 102 -35.58 19.14 -13.14
N TRP A 103 -36.20 19.65 -12.08
CA TRP A 103 -35.48 20.16 -10.89
C TRP A 103 -34.67 19.06 -10.19
N TYR A 104 -35.21 17.83 -10.07
CA TYR A 104 -34.47 16.70 -9.52
C TYR A 104 -33.35 16.20 -10.44
N GLN A 105 -33.46 16.39 -11.76
CA GLN A 105 -32.45 16.00 -12.73
C GLN A 105 -31.30 17.00 -12.84
N LEU A 106 -31.55 18.28 -12.58
CA LEU A 106 -30.56 19.36 -12.69
C LEU A 106 -29.23 19.05 -11.96
N PRO A 107 -29.21 18.63 -10.67
CA PRO A 107 -27.96 18.29 -9.98
C PRO A 107 -27.22 17.11 -10.61
N ASN A 108 -27.95 16.14 -11.19
CA ASN A 108 -27.36 14.97 -11.83
C ASN A 108 -26.67 15.36 -13.14
N VAL A 109 -27.30 16.23 -13.93
CA VAL A 109 -26.69 16.75 -15.16
C VAL A 109 -25.43 17.54 -14.83
N ILE A 110 -25.49 18.48 -13.87
CA ILE A 110 -24.32 19.24 -13.40
C ILE A 110 -23.20 18.29 -12.94
N GLN A 111 -23.50 17.27 -12.10
CA GLN A 111 -22.50 16.33 -11.62
C GLN A 111 -21.92 15.44 -12.73
N SER A 112 -22.75 14.98 -13.67
CA SER A 112 -22.32 14.11 -14.76
C SER A 112 -21.41 14.85 -15.74
N THR A 113 -21.75 16.08 -16.10
CA THR A 113 -20.93 16.95 -16.95
C THR A 113 -19.62 17.31 -16.26
N ALA A 114 -19.67 17.65 -14.97
CA ALA A 114 -18.45 17.95 -14.21
C ALA A 114 -17.54 16.72 -14.11
N LEU A 115 -18.10 15.52 -14.02
CA LEU A 115 -17.34 14.28 -14.02
C LEU A 115 -16.72 13.96 -15.38
N GLU A 116 -17.42 14.25 -16.48
CA GLU A 116 -16.93 14.05 -17.84
C GLU A 116 -15.79 15.00 -18.19
N VAL A 117 -15.93 16.29 -17.87
CA VAL A 117 -14.94 17.33 -18.21
C VAL A 117 -13.77 17.37 -17.22
N LEU A 118 -14.05 17.36 -15.92
CA LEU A 118 -13.02 17.52 -14.88
C LEU A 118 -12.44 16.18 -14.43
N GLY A 119 -13.15 15.07 -14.64
CA GLY A 119 -12.75 13.79 -14.12
C GLY A 119 -12.66 13.76 -12.58
N ARG A 120 -12.07 12.68 -12.06
CA ARG A 120 -11.82 12.51 -10.62
C ARG A 120 -10.35 12.76 -10.32
N VAL A 121 -10.08 13.36 -9.17
CA VAL A 121 -8.71 13.44 -8.64
C VAL A 121 -8.18 12.02 -8.53
N ARG A 122 -7.13 11.73 -9.30
CA ARG A 122 -6.37 10.50 -9.12
C ARG A 122 -5.58 10.65 -7.83
N ARG A 123 -5.69 9.64 -6.95
CA ARG A 123 -4.78 9.54 -5.82
C ARG A 123 -3.41 9.17 -6.40
N GLN A 124 -2.52 10.14 -6.46
CA GLN A 124 -1.10 9.85 -6.53
C GLN A 124 -0.66 9.63 -5.08
N ASN A 125 -0.70 8.38 -4.64
CA ASN A 125 0.13 8.00 -3.50
C ASN A 125 1.49 7.72 -4.11
N GLN A 126 2.36 8.73 -4.20
CA GLN A 126 3.78 8.44 -4.06
C GLN A 126 3.90 7.96 -2.61
N ASP A 127 4.15 6.67 -2.42
CA ASP A 127 4.51 6.21 -1.08
C ASP A 127 5.81 6.92 -0.72
N TRP A 128 5.97 7.30 0.55
CA TRP A 128 7.17 7.96 1.05
C TRP A 128 8.46 7.17 0.73
N PHE A 129 8.31 5.88 0.48
CA PHE A 129 9.39 4.98 0.07
C PHE A 129 9.79 5.10 -1.41
N ASP A 130 8.86 5.45 -2.31
CA ASP A 130 9.09 5.42 -3.76
C ASP A 130 10.25 6.35 -4.18
N ASP A 131 10.35 7.55 -3.59
CA ASP A 131 11.41 8.52 -3.88
C ASP A 131 12.79 8.05 -3.40
N ASN A 132 12.84 7.14 -2.42
CA ASN A 132 14.08 6.61 -1.82
C ASN A 132 14.34 5.15 -2.22
N ASP A 133 13.53 4.55 -3.10
CA ASP A 133 13.58 3.12 -3.40
C ASP A 133 14.95 2.64 -3.89
N ILE A 134 15.60 3.46 -4.72
CA ILE A 134 16.93 3.16 -5.27
C ILE A 134 17.97 3.18 -4.14
N ASP A 135 17.95 4.20 -3.29
CA ASP A 135 18.89 4.35 -2.19
C ASP A 135 18.70 3.26 -1.14
N ILE A 136 17.45 2.94 -0.79
CA ILE A 136 17.11 1.83 0.11
C ILE A 136 17.57 0.50 -0.49
N SER A 137 17.33 0.26 -1.78
CA SER A 137 17.76 -0.97 -2.46
C SER A 137 19.27 -1.14 -2.45
N ASN A 138 20.02 -0.06 -2.69
CA ASN A 138 21.48 -0.06 -2.66
C ASN A 138 22.02 -0.35 -1.25
N LEU A 139 21.48 0.31 -0.22
CA LEU A 139 21.86 0.08 1.17
C LEU A 139 21.55 -1.37 1.60
N LEU A 140 20.42 -1.92 1.18
CA LEU A 140 20.06 -3.32 1.45
C LEU A 140 21.02 -4.29 0.75
N ALA A 141 21.42 -4.03 -0.49
CA ALA A 141 22.36 -4.86 -1.23
C ALA A 141 23.74 -4.88 -0.56
N GLU A 142 24.26 -3.71 -0.17
CA GLU A 142 25.54 -3.59 0.55
C GLU A 142 25.49 -4.33 1.89
N LYS A 143 24.44 -4.09 2.68
CA LYS A 143 24.24 -4.76 3.97
C LYS A 143 24.20 -6.28 3.82
N ASN A 144 23.46 -6.80 2.85
CA ASN A 144 23.34 -8.24 2.60
C ASN A 144 24.68 -8.84 2.15
N GLY A 145 25.45 -8.12 1.34
CA GLY A 145 26.81 -8.53 0.94
C GLY A 145 27.76 -8.65 2.13
N LEU A 146 27.77 -7.64 3.01
CA LEU A 146 28.58 -7.65 4.24
C LEU A 146 28.12 -8.73 5.23
N GLN A 147 26.82 -8.95 5.36
CA GLN A 147 26.26 -10.03 6.18
C GLN A 147 26.75 -11.40 5.69
N LYS A 148 26.70 -11.63 4.37
CA LYS A 148 27.19 -12.87 3.76
C LYS A 148 28.68 -13.07 4.02
N ALA A 149 29.49 -12.03 3.82
CA ALA A 149 30.93 -12.08 4.08
C ALA A 149 31.26 -12.34 5.56
N TYR A 150 30.53 -11.72 6.49
CA TYR A 150 30.66 -11.98 7.94
C TYR A 150 30.34 -13.44 8.30
N MET A 151 29.34 -14.05 7.65
CA MET A 151 28.92 -15.43 7.91
C MET A 151 29.87 -16.46 7.27
N GLU A 152 30.43 -16.17 6.10
CA GLU A 152 31.38 -17.05 5.39
C GLU A 152 32.78 -17.00 6.01
N LEU A 153 33.30 -15.80 6.33
CA LEU A 153 34.64 -15.60 6.85
C LEU A 153 34.63 -14.60 8.01
N ARG A 154 34.61 -15.11 9.23
CA ARG A 154 34.51 -14.30 10.45
C ARG A 154 35.87 -13.74 10.86
N THR A 155 36.29 -12.67 10.19
CA THR A 155 37.53 -11.92 10.45
C THR A 155 37.23 -10.59 11.15
N ASP A 156 38.22 -9.99 11.80
CA ASP A 156 38.03 -8.69 12.48
C ASP A 156 37.61 -7.59 11.50
N ALA A 157 38.09 -7.65 10.26
CA ALA A 157 37.71 -6.72 9.19
C ALA A 157 36.25 -6.87 8.77
N THR A 158 35.78 -8.10 8.53
CA THR A 158 34.37 -8.36 8.14
C THR A 158 33.41 -8.10 9.29
N ASN A 159 33.80 -8.42 10.52
CA ASN A 159 33.08 -8.03 11.74
C ASN A 159 32.90 -6.51 11.80
N ALA A 160 34.00 -5.76 11.72
CA ALA A 160 33.97 -4.31 11.87
C ALA A 160 33.17 -3.63 10.75
N ALA A 161 33.28 -4.09 9.49
CA ALA A 161 32.49 -3.57 8.37
C ALA A 161 30.98 -3.80 8.56
N PHE A 162 30.59 -5.02 8.93
CA PHE A 162 29.19 -5.36 9.17
C PHE A 162 28.58 -4.55 10.33
N PHE A 163 29.28 -4.45 11.47
CA PHE A 163 28.79 -3.66 12.61
C PHE A 163 28.71 -2.17 12.31
N ARG A 164 29.63 -1.60 11.52
CA ARG A 164 29.56 -0.20 11.07
C ARG A 164 28.31 0.06 10.23
N CYS A 165 28.04 -0.74 9.20
CA CYS A 165 26.83 -0.59 8.38
C CYS A 165 25.55 -0.77 9.21
N ARG A 166 25.55 -1.70 10.18
CA ARG A 166 24.40 -1.89 11.08
C ARG A 166 24.09 -0.64 11.94
N HIS A 167 25.08 0.22 12.22
CA HIS A 167 24.85 1.45 12.98
C HIS A 167 24.35 2.61 12.10
N LEU A 168 24.64 2.58 10.79
CA LEU A 168 24.28 3.66 9.85
C LEU A 168 22.83 3.58 9.36
N VAL A 169 22.20 2.41 9.41
CA VAL A 169 20.84 2.15 8.88
C VAL A 169 19.77 2.19 10.00
N ARG A 170 20.08 2.86 11.13
CA ARG A 170 19.20 2.95 12.30
C ARG A 170 18.57 4.33 12.47
#